data_AF-A0A9E3B895-F1
#
_entry.id   AF-A0A9E3B895-F1
#
_cell.length_a   1.000
_cell.length_b   1.000
_cell.length_c   1.000
_cell.angle_alpha   90.00
_cell.angle_beta   90.00
_cell.angle_gamma   90.00
#
_symmetry.space_group_name_H-M   'P 1'
#
loop_
_entity.id
_entity.type
_entity.pdbx_description
1 polymer ?
#
loop_
_entity_poly.entity_id
_entity_poly.type
_entity_poly.pdbx_seq_one_letter_code
_entity_poly.pdbx_strand_id
1 'polypeptide(L)'
;ERLAQRRNLDEDAKAWLARQVRIRAEEGELEPSQNRAAFDEVDRAAKLGTLDEDFVEAAAEAVKRETIVFALARLARCSDRTVRRILLTRSAKPVTALCWRAGLSMRASFKIQRFVMKLPADELLPARGGVGFPLREEEMGWHLSYFGVGD
;
A
#
# COMPACT_ATOMS: atom_id res chain seq x y z
N GLU A 1 18.74 -29.60 -1.07
CA GLU A 1 17.28 -29.58 -0.86
C GLU A 1 16.78 -28.40 0.01
N ARG A 2 17.03 -27.14 -0.39
CA ARG A 2 16.53 -25.94 0.34
C ARG A 2 15.73 -24.95 -0.55
N LEU A 3 15.53 -25.30 -1.82
CA LEU A 3 14.84 -24.45 -2.80
C LEU A 3 13.35 -24.81 -2.99
N ALA A 4 12.98 -26.07 -2.77
CA ALA A 4 11.61 -26.55 -2.99
C ALA A 4 10.60 -26.04 -1.94
N GLN A 5 11.01 -25.89 -0.67
CA GLN A 5 10.12 -25.39 0.40
C GLN A 5 9.75 -23.91 0.23
N ARG A 6 10.59 -23.09 -0.41
CA ARG A 6 10.30 -21.67 -0.66
C ARG A 6 9.24 -21.46 -1.76
N ARG A 7 9.16 -22.34 -2.76
CA ARG A 7 8.15 -22.26 -3.83
C ARG A 7 6.75 -22.68 -3.37
N ASN A 8 6.65 -23.62 -2.44
CA ASN A 8 5.34 -24.10 -1.96
C ASN A 8 4.63 -23.11 -1.02
N LEU A 9 5.36 -22.46 -0.12
CA LEU A 9 4.80 -21.39 0.74
C LEU A 9 4.28 -20.20 -0.06
N ASP A 10 4.78 -20.02 -1.28
CA ASP A 10 4.50 -18.88 -2.15
C ASP A 10 3.21 -19.06 -2.95
N GLU A 11 2.91 -20.28 -3.45
CA GLU A 11 1.65 -20.58 -4.15
C GLU A 11 0.44 -20.61 -3.21
N ASP A 12 0.60 -21.15 -2.00
CA ASP A 12 -0.46 -21.16 -1.00
C ASP A 12 -0.74 -19.73 -0.47
N ALA A 13 0.30 -18.91 -0.30
CA ALA A 13 0.16 -17.50 0.01
C ALA A 13 -0.53 -16.71 -1.13
N LYS A 14 -0.22 -17.01 -2.40
CA LYS A 14 -0.89 -16.41 -3.57
C LYS A 14 -2.38 -16.72 -3.62
N ALA A 15 -2.75 -17.98 -3.38
CA ALA A 15 -4.14 -18.42 -3.36
C ALA A 15 -4.90 -17.81 -2.17
N TRP A 16 -4.25 -17.71 -1.01
CA TRP A 16 -4.81 -17.08 0.18
C TRP A 16 -5.04 -15.57 -0.02
N LEU A 17 -4.04 -14.84 -0.53
CA LEU A 17 -4.16 -13.41 -0.84
C LEU A 17 -5.25 -13.15 -1.91
N ALA A 18 -5.36 -14.01 -2.93
CA ALA A 18 -6.39 -13.90 -3.97
C ALA A 18 -7.79 -13.96 -3.37
N ARG A 19 -7.97 -14.92 -2.47
CA ARG A 19 -9.25 -15.19 -1.83
C ARG A 19 -9.64 -14.10 -0.85
N GLN A 20 -8.69 -13.59 -0.06
CA GLN A 20 -8.94 -12.49 0.88
C GLN A 20 -9.28 -11.17 0.19
N VAL A 21 -8.67 -10.87 -0.96
CA VAL A 21 -8.97 -9.66 -1.76
C VAL A 21 -10.38 -9.70 -2.35
N ARG A 22 -10.86 -10.88 -2.79
CA ARG A 22 -12.22 -11.03 -3.35
C ARG A 22 -13.33 -10.91 -2.32
N ILE A 23 -13.09 -11.36 -1.09
CA ILE A 23 -14.12 -11.41 -0.03
C ILE A 23 -14.33 -10.04 0.65
N ARG A 24 -13.33 -9.14 0.63
CA ARG A 24 -13.38 -7.86 1.38
C ARG A 24 -13.61 -6.60 0.56
N ALA A 25 -13.74 -6.72 -0.76
CA ALA A 25 -14.02 -5.55 -1.61
C ALA A 25 -15.40 -4.92 -1.34
N GLU A 26 -16.23 -5.53 -0.49
CA GLU A 26 -17.60 -5.11 -0.19
C GLU A 26 -17.76 -4.32 1.14
N GLU A 27 -16.73 -4.20 1.99
CA GLU A 27 -16.89 -3.74 3.39
C GLU A 27 -16.64 -2.25 3.68
N GLY A 28 -16.83 -1.35 2.70
CA GLY A 28 -16.78 0.09 3.04
C GLY A 28 -16.76 1.01 1.85
N GLU A 29 -17.89 1.10 1.15
CA GLU A 29 -18.15 2.26 0.31
C GLU A 29 -18.47 3.44 1.23
N LEU A 30 -17.51 4.34 1.41
CA LEU A 30 -17.78 5.67 1.98
C LEU A 30 -18.77 6.41 1.08
N GLU A 31 -19.47 7.38 1.66
CA GLU A 31 -20.40 8.22 0.91
C GLU A 31 -19.69 8.88 -0.29
N PRO A 32 -20.29 8.89 -1.50
CA PRO A 32 -19.67 9.45 -2.71
C PRO A 32 -19.13 10.88 -2.56
N SER A 33 -19.70 11.66 -1.65
CA SER A 33 -19.27 13.03 -1.31
C SER A 33 -17.90 13.08 -0.62
N GLN A 34 -17.59 12.12 0.26
CA GLN A 34 -16.31 12.05 0.97
C GLN A 34 -15.17 11.61 0.04
N ASN A 35 -15.45 10.69 -0.88
CA ASN A 35 -14.50 10.31 -1.93
C ASN A 35 -14.13 11.49 -2.83
N ARG A 36 -15.11 12.33 -3.18
CA ARG A 36 -14.85 13.55 -3.97
C ARG A 36 -13.96 14.54 -3.22
N ALA A 37 -14.24 14.80 -1.94
CA ALA A 37 -13.41 15.71 -1.14
C ALA A 37 -11.95 15.23 -1.02
N ALA A 38 -11.73 13.93 -0.79
CA ALA A 38 -10.40 13.34 -0.74
C ALA A 38 -9.68 13.42 -2.10
N PHE A 39 -10.39 13.15 -3.20
CA PHE A 39 -9.85 13.31 -4.55
C PHE A 39 -9.43 14.76 -4.83
N ASP A 40 -10.30 15.73 -4.51
CA ASP A 40 -10.03 17.16 -4.73
C ASP A 40 -8.86 17.67 -3.88
N GLU A 41 -8.72 17.18 -2.64
CA GLU A 41 -7.58 17.46 -1.75
C GLU A 41 -6.27 17.00 -2.39
N VAL A 42 -6.21 15.74 -2.87
CA VAL A 42 -5.02 15.16 -3.51
C VAL A 42 -4.71 15.82 -4.85
N ASP A 43 -5.72 16.10 -5.68
CA ASP A 43 -5.52 16.76 -6.97
C ASP A 43 -5.00 18.19 -6.79
N ARG A 44 -5.49 18.92 -5.78
CA ARG A 44 -4.96 20.24 -5.42
C ARG A 44 -3.51 20.15 -4.96
N ALA A 45 -3.19 19.23 -4.05
CA ALA A 45 -1.81 19.04 -3.57
C ALA A 45 -0.86 18.70 -4.73
N ALA A 46 -1.30 17.85 -5.66
CA ALA A 46 -0.50 17.50 -6.84
C ALA A 46 -0.27 18.69 -7.77
N LYS A 47 -1.30 19.52 -8.03
CA LYS A 47 -1.17 20.73 -8.85
C LYS A 47 -0.25 21.77 -8.22
N LEU A 48 -0.21 21.83 -6.89
CA LEU A 48 0.67 22.74 -6.13
C LEU A 48 2.08 22.17 -5.92
N GLY A 49 2.34 20.92 -6.32
CA GLY A 49 3.63 20.26 -6.10
C GLY A 49 3.88 19.87 -4.63
N THR A 50 2.85 19.88 -3.79
CA THR A 50 2.91 19.55 -2.36
C THR A 50 2.35 18.15 -2.06
N LEU A 51 2.21 17.30 -3.10
CA LEU A 51 1.90 15.88 -2.92
C LEU A 51 3.22 15.14 -2.71
N ASP A 52 3.75 15.25 -1.50
CA ASP A 52 5.05 14.72 -1.09
C ASP A 52 4.93 13.78 0.11
N GLU A 53 6.08 13.42 0.70
CA GLU A 53 6.14 12.53 1.86
C GLU A 53 5.40 13.09 3.08
N ASP A 54 5.56 14.39 3.38
CA ASP A 54 4.91 15.02 4.54
C ASP A 54 3.38 15.01 4.39
N PHE A 55 2.87 15.25 3.18
CA PHE A 55 1.44 15.13 2.89
C PHE A 55 0.92 13.72 3.19
N VAL A 56 1.62 12.68 2.72
CA VAL A 56 1.20 11.29 2.90
C VAL A 56 1.29 10.88 4.36
N GLU A 57 2.35 11.25 5.08
CA GLU A 57 2.49 10.95 6.50
C GLU A 57 1.39 11.61 7.34
N ALA A 58 1.08 12.89 7.09
CA ALA A 58 0.02 13.61 7.78
C ALA A 58 -1.36 12.97 7.51
N ALA A 59 -1.64 12.59 6.27
CA ALA A 59 -2.88 11.88 5.92
C ALA A 59 -2.98 10.51 6.60
N ALA A 60 -1.87 9.78 6.73
CA ALA A 60 -1.84 8.47 7.39
C ALA A 60 -2.11 8.59 8.89
N GLU A 61 -1.47 9.55 9.57
CA GLU A 61 -1.69 9.82 11.00
C GLU A 61 -3.11 10.30 11.30
N ALA A 62 -3.68 11.12 10.42
CA ALA A 62 -5.08 11.54 10.49
C ALA A 62 -6.08 10.45 10.08
N VAL A 63 -5.60 9.25 9.71
CA VAL A 63 -6.41 8.10 9.27
C VAL A 63 -7.33 8.46 8.08
N LYS A 64 -6.89 9.37 7.20
CA LYS A 64 -7.59 9.76 5.97
C LYS A 64 -7.38 8.69 4.89
N ARG A 65 -8.05 7.55 5.03
CA ARG A 65 -7.87 6.38 4.15
C ARG A 65 -8.03 6.70 2.66
N GLU A 66 -9.04 7.47 2.29
CA GLU A 66 -9.31 7.82 0.88
C GLU A 66 -8.26 8.75 0.29
N THR A 67 -7.82 9.74 1.06
CA THR A 67 -6.70 10.62 0.68
C THR A 67 -5.44 9.79 0.43
N ILE A 68 -5.15 8.78 1.27
CA ILE A 68 -4.04 7.84 1.07
C ILE A 68 -4.22 7.00 -0.20
N VAL A 69 -5.44 6.50 -0.46
CA VAL A 69 -5.73 5.72 -1.67
C VAL A 69 -5.43 6.56 -2.93
N PHE A 70 -5.96 7.79 -3.01
CA PHE A 70 -5.74 8.65 -4.16
C PHE A 70 -4.29 9.14 -4.28
N ALA A 71 -3.65 9.47 -3.15
CA ALA A 71 -2.25 9.88 -3.13
C ALA A 71 -1.32 8.77 -3.65
N LEU A 72 -1.46 7.55 -3.12
CA LEU A 72 -0.65 6.40 -3.57
C LEU A 72 -0.95 6.03 -5.02
N ALA A 73 -2.21 6.11 -5.46
CA ALA A 73 -2.58 5.83 -6.85
C ALA A 73 -1.87 6.80 -7.80
N ARG A 74 -1.86 8.09 -7.45
CA ARG A 74 -1.19 9.13 -8.24
C ARG A 74 0.33 8.99 -8.23
N LEU A 75 0.93 8.82 -7.06
CA LEU A 75 2.38 8.71 -6.89
C LEU A 75 2.94 7.41 -7.50
N ALA A 76 2.28 6.28 -7.29
CA ALA A 76 2.71 4.99 -7.85
C ALA A 76 2.26 4.77 -9.30
N ARG A 77 1.47 5.71 -9.86
CA ARG A 77 0.91 5.66 -11.22
C ARG A 77 0.11 4.37 -11.47
N CYS A 78 -0.84 4.08 -10.59
CA CYS A 78 -1.75 2.95 -10.71
C CYS A 78 -3.20 3.36 -10.37
N SER A 79 -4.17 2.46 -10.56
CA SER A 79 -5.57 2.77 -10.24
C SER A 79 -5.81 2.80 -8.72
N ASP A 80 -6.74 3.64 -8.28
CA ASP A 80 -7.22 3.67 -6.88
C ASP A 80 -7.79 2.30 -6.47
N ARG A 81 -8.49 1.61 -7.39
CA ARG A 81 -8.97 0.24 -7.20
C ARG A 81 -7.82 -0.72 -6.85
N THR A 82 -6.68 -0.60 -7.51
CA THR A 82 -5.50 -1.40 -7.21
C THR A 82 -4.95 -1.09 -5.82
N VAL A 83 -4.84 0.18 -5.46
CA VAL A 83 -4.40 0.58 -4.11
C VAL A 83 -5.33 0.04 -3.03
N ARG A 84 -6.65 0.15 -3.22
CA ARG A 84 -7.64 -0.42 -2.29
C ARG A 84 -7.42 -1.92 -2.11
N ARG A 85 -7.24 -2.67 -3.20
CA ARG A 85 -6.95 -4.12 -3.15
C ARG A 85 -5.69 -4.43 -2.35
N ILE A 86 -4.62 -3.64 -2.54
CA ILE A 86 -3.37 -3.78 -1.79
C ILE A 86 -3.63 -3.56 -0.28
N LEU A 87 -4.30 -2.47 0.09
CA LEU A 87 -4.60 -2.16 1.49
C LEU A 87 -5.54 -3.19 2.16
N LEU A 88 -6.43 -3.83 1.39
CA LEU A 88 -7.33 -4.87 1.88
C LEU A 88 -6.64 -6.22 2.16
N THR A 89 -5.43 -6.44 1.63
CA THR A 89 -4.69 -7.70 1.86
C THR A 89 -4.27 -7.89 3.32
N ARG A 90 -4.20 -6.81 4.09
CA ARG A 90 -3.62 -6.77 5.44
C ARG A 90 -2.21 -7.36 5.52
N SER A 91 -1.46 -7.30 4.42
CA SER A 91 -0.04 -7.68 4.41
C SER A 91 0.82 -6.44 4.30
N ALA A 92 1.84 -6.33 5.14
CA ALA A 92 2.78 -5.21 5.11
C ALA A 92 3.63 -5.17 3.82
N LYS A 93 3.88 -6.32 3.18
CA LYS A 93 4.80 -6.38 2.03
C LYS A 93 4.26 -5.68 0.78
N PRO A 94 3.02 -5.93 0.31
CA PRO A 94 2.50 -5.24 -0.87
C PRO A 94 2.37 -3.72 -0.70
N VAL A 95 1.95 -3.24 0.48
CA VAL A 95 1.87 -1.78 0.73
C VAL A 95 3.26 -1.16 0.82
N THR A 96 4.25 -1.88 1.36
CA THR A 96 5.65 -1.44 1.39
C THR A 96 6.21 -1.30 -0.02
N ALA A 97 5.99 -2.29 -0.87
CA ALA A 97 6.38 -2.23 -2.27
C ALA A 97 5.70 -1.07 -3.01
N LEU A 98 4.42 -0.80 -2.71
CA LEU A 98 3.68 0.31 -3.30
C LEU A 98 4.26 1.67 -2.88
N CYS A 99 4.63 1.83 -1.61
CA CYS A 99 5.27 3.06 -1.12
C CYS A 99 6.65 3.28 -1.77
N TRP A 100 7.44 2.21 -1.93
CA TRP A 100 8.71 2.27 -2.66
C TRP A 100 8.50 2.73 -4.11
N ARG A 101 7.53 2.15 -4.83
CA ARG A 101 7.19 2.58 -6.21
C ARG A 101 6.69 4.03 -6.26
N ALA A 102 6.01 4.48 -5.22
CA ALA A 102 5.55 5.86 -5.07
C ALA A 102 6.67 6.86 -4.74
N GLY A 103 7.92 6.39 -4.57
CA GLY A 103 9.06 7.24 -4.19
C GLY A 103 9.02 7.71 -2.74
N LEU A 104 8.21 7.06 -1.89
CA LEU A 104 8.09 7.38 -0.47
C LEU A 104 9.14 6.61 0.34
N SER A 105 9.45 7.08 1.55
CA SER A 105 10.35 6.35 2.44
C SER A 105 9.66 5.18 3.14
N MET A 106 10.48 4.35 3.78
CA MET A 106 9.98 3.28 4.64
C MET A 106 9.24 3.82 5.88
N ARG A 107 9.52 5.06 6.31
CA ARG A 107 8.82 5.72 7.43
C ARG A 107 7.36 5.97 7.08
N ALA A 108 7.08 6.52 5.90
CA ALA A 108 5.73 6.71 5.39
C ALA A 108 5.00 5.36 5.23
N SER A 109 5.67 4.35 4.67
CA SER A 109 5.13 2.98 4.58
C SER A 109 4.70 2.43 5.94
N PHE A 110 5.56 2.56 6.95
CA PHE A 110 5.28 2.07 8.30
C PHE A 110 4.09 2.79 8.94
N LYS A 111 3.95 4.11 8.75
CA LYS A 111 2.78 4.87 9.21
C LYS A 111 1.49 4.39 8.54
N ILE A 112 1.50 4.11 7.24
CA ILE A 112 0.33 3.55 6.53
C ILE A 112 -0.05 2.17 7.09
N GLN A 113 0.93 1.28 7.28
CA GLN A 113 0.70 -0.04 7.88
C GLN A 113 0.06 0.07 9.26
N ARG A 114 0.58 0.97 10.11
CA ARG A 114 0.13 1.13 11.50
C ARG A 114 -1.22 1.82 11.61
N PHE A 115 -1.41 2.97 10.97
CA PHE A 115 -2.59 3.82 11.19
C PHE A 115 -3.73 3.50 10.22
N VAL A 116 -3.42 3.26 8.95
CA VAL A 116 -4.42 3.08 7.89
C VAL A 116 -4.84 1.61 7.77
N MET A 117 -3.87 0.70 7.76
CA MET A 117 -4.13 -0.75 7.69
C MET A 117 -4.37 -1.38 9.07
N LYS A 118 -3.93 -0.72 10.14
CA LYS A 118 -4.07 -1.19 11.53
C LYS A 118 -3.54 -2.61 11.69
N LEU A 119 -2.35 -2.88 11.15
CA LEU A 119 -1.70 -4.17 11.32
C LEU A 119 -1.27 -4.36 12.78
N PRO A 120 -1.40 -5.58 13.34
CA PRO A 120 -0.84 -5.90 14.64
C PRO A 120 0.70 -5.81 14.61
N ALA A 121 1.31 -5.66 15.78
CA ALA A 121 2.73 -5.30 15.89
C ALA A 121 3.69 -6.34 15.27
N ASP A 122 3.31 -7.60 15.29
CA ASP A 122 4.03 -8.74 14.72
C ASP A 122 3.86 -8.88 13.19
N GLU A 123 2.85 -8.24 12.61
CA GLU A 123 2.63 -8.17 11.16
C GLU A 123 3.21 -6.90 10.52
N LEU A 124 3.62 -5.92 11.33
CA LEU A 124 4.30 -4.71 10.85
C LEU A 124 5.67 -5.08 10.27
N LEU A 125 6.02 -4.46 9.15
CA LEU A 125 7.32 -4.62 8.51
C LEU A 125 8.20 -3.41 8.84
N PRO A 126 9.18 -3.53 9.76
CA PRO A 126 10.02 -2.41 10.16
C PRO A 126 11.10 -2.09 9.12
N ALA A 127 11.64 -0.87 9.16
CA ALA A 127 12.75 -0.47 8.31
C ALA A 127 14.04 -1.26 8.60
N ARG A 128 14.80 -1.56 7.54
CA ARG A 128 16.16 -2.13 7.66
C ARG A 128 17.14 -1.02 8.01
N GLY A 129 17.84 -1.16 9.13
CA GLY A 129 18.80 -0.14 9.59
C GLY A 129 18.17 1.22 9.87
N GLY A 130 16.87 1.25 10.22
CA GLY A 130 16.15 2.46 10.61
C GLY A 130 15.55 3.29 9.46
N VAL A 131 16.07 3.16 8.23
CA VAL A 131 15.61 3.98 7.08
C VAL A 131 15.34 3.18 5.80
N GLY A 132 16.02 2.05 5.60
CA GLY A 132 15.97 1.31 4.36
C GLY A 132 14.73 0.43 4.23
N PHE A 133 14.33 0.17 2.98
CA PHE A 133 13.34 -0.88 2.69
C PHE A 133 13.91 -2.26 3.06
N PRO A 134 13.15 -3.09 3.80
CA PRO A 134 13.61 -4.41 4.23
C PRO A 134 13.46 -5.49 3.17
N LEU A 135 12.75 -5.21 2.07
CA LEU A 135 12.61 -6.08 0.91
C LEU A 135 13.61 -5.66 -0.18
N ARG A 136 14.01 -6.61 -1.03
CA ARG A 136 14.79 -6.28 -2.24
C ARG A 136 13.87 -5.72 -3.33
N GLU A 137 14.42 -4.95 -4.26
CA GLU A 137 13.63 -4.34 -5.35
C GLU A 137 12.90 -5.39 -6.18
N GLU A 138 13.55 -6.53 -6.46
CA GLU A 138 12.91 -7.62 -7.21
C GLU A 138 11.74 -8.23 -6.43
N GLU A 139 11.86 -8.36 -5.10
CA GLU A 139 10.77 -8.84 -4.23
C GLU A 139 9.61 -7.83 -4.18
N MET A 140 9.92 -6.52 -4.17
CA MET A 140 8.90 -5.46 -4.23
C MET A 140 8.16 -5.46 -5.57
N GLY A 141 8.89 -5.53 -6.69
CA GLY A 141 8.30 -5.63 -8.02
C GLY A 141 7.42 -6.87 -8.15
N TRP A 142 7.85 -8.00 -7.59
CA TRP A 142 7.09 -9.23 -7.57
C TRP A 142 5.76 -9.09 -6.80
N HIS A 143 5.77 -8.48 -5.62
CA HIS A 143 4.54 -8.18 -4.87
C HIS A 143 3.57 -7.30 -5.65
N LEU A 144 4.08 -6.31 -6.38
CA LEU A 144 3.27 -5.39 -7.18
C LEU A 144 2.69 -6.04 -8.44
N SER A 145 3.44 -6.95 -9.08
CA SER A 145 3.00 -7.71 -10.26
C SER A 145 1.67 -8.44 -10.03
N TYR A 146 1.45 -8.94 -8.82
CA TYR A 146 0.22 -9.62 -8.42
C TYR A 146 -1.04 -8.74 -8.53
N PHE A 147 -0.86 -7.43 -8.43
CA PHE A 147 -1.93 -6.44 -8.54
C PHE A 147 -1.98 -5.78 -9.93
N GLY A 148 -1.18 -6.26 -10.88
CA GLY A 148 -1.04 -5.65 -12.21
C GLY A 148 -0.26 -4.33 -12.18
N VAL A 149 0.55 -4.11 -11.14
CA VAL A 149 1.40 -2.92 -10.99
C VAL A 149 2.81 -3.30 -11.46
N GLY A 150 3.00 -3.31 -12.78
CA GLY A 150 4.29 -3.54 -13.46
C GLY A 150 4.85 -2.25 -14.06
N ASP A 151 6.07 -2.32 -14.59
CA ASP A 151 6.64 -1.24 -15.43
C ASP A 151 5.74 -0.91 -16.62
#